data_AF-A0A4S4C6S1-F1
#
_entry.id   AF-A0A4S4C6S1-F1
#
_cell.length_a   1.000
_cell.length_b   1.000
_cell.length_c   1.000
_cell.angle_alpha   90.00
_cell.angle_beta   90.00
_cell.angle_gamma   90.00
#
_symmetry.space_group_name_H-M   'P 1'
#
loop_
_entity.id
_entity.type
_entity.pdbx_description
1 polymer ?
#
loop_
_entity_poly.entity_id
_entity_poly.type
_entity_poly.pdbx_seq_one_letter_code
_entity_poly.pdbx_strand_id
1 'polypeptide(L)'
;MKAVSSAQRDIVSLRMSHCRAEHAAQAAQYHLAVLHYRECLESAEQREDIRATQFFAAKLAECYAAMNLREKAAHFHALAGSEDAPLIG
;
A
#
# COMPACT_ATOMS: atom_id res chain seq x y z
N MET A 1 14.48 -1.03 -27.95
CA MET A 1 13.36 -0.12 -27.60
C MET A 1 12.09 -0.91 -27.19
N LYS A 2 12.11 -1.69 -26.10
CA LYS A 2 10.94 -2.48 -25.64
C LYS A 2 10.62 -2.36 -24.13
N ALA A 3 11.52 -1.80 -23.31
CA ALA A 3 11.34 -1.72 -21.86
C ALA A 3 10.33 -0.64 -21.41
N VAL A 4 10.18 0.45 -22.18
CA VAL A 4 9.28 1.58 -21.85
C VAL A 4 7.81 1.14 -21.81
N SER A 5 7.42 0.19 -22.67
CA SER A 5 6.03 -0.24 -22.81
C SER A 5 5.52 -1.09 -21.64
N SER A 6 6.41 -1.83 -20.94
CA SER A 6 6.04 -2.63 -19.77
C SER A 6 5.89 -1.73 -18.55
N ALA A 7 6.92 -0.95 -18.23
CA ALA A 7 6.91 -0.05 -17.08
C ALA A 7 5.74 0.96 -17.10
N GLN A 8 5.32 1.39 -18.31
CA GLN A 8 4.15 2.25 -18.50
C GLN A 8 2.81 1.52 -18.32
N ARG A 9 2.72 0.22 -18.63
CA ARG A 9 1.54 -0.59 -18.29
C ARG A 9 1.49 -0.85 -16.79
N ASP A 10 2.64 -1.11 -16.16
CA ASP A 10 2.76 -1.39 -14.73
C ASP A 10 2.34 -0.18 -13.87
N ILE A 11 2.71 1.04 -14.27
CA ILE A 11 2.28 2.26 -13.55
C ILE A 11 0.78 2.56 -13.73
N VAL A 12 0.19 2.25 -14.89
CA VAL A 12 -1.24 2.44 -15.12
C VAL A 12 -2.03 1.44 -14.29
N SER A 13 -1.62 0.17 -14.28
CA SER A 13 -2.22 -0.88 -13.43
C SER A 13 -2.16 -0.49 -11.95
N LEU A 14 -1.00 -0.02 -11.47
CA LEU A 14 -0.84 0.47 -10.10
C LEU A 14 -1.82 1.61 -9.77
N ARG A 15 -1.92 2.61 -10.64
CA ARG A 15 -2.84 3.75 -10.45
C ARG A 15 -4.30 3.33 -10.46
N MET A 16 -4.68 2.41 -11.33
CA MET A 16 -6.06 1.89 -11.38
C MET A 16 -6.39 1.09 -10.12
N SER A 17 -5.48 0.25 -9.63
CA SER A 17 -5.67 -0.48 -8.37
C SER A 17 -5.74 0.47 -7.16
N HIS A 18 -4.90 1.52 -7.12
CA HIS A 18 -4.99 2.55 -6.08
C HIS A 18 -6.33 3.28 -6.11
N CYS A 19 -6.81 3.70 -7.29
CA CYS A 19 -8.10 4.36 -7.44
C CYS A 19 -9.26 3.48 -6.95
N ARG A 20 -9.22 2.17 -7.26
CA ARG A 20 -10.20 1.19 -6.75
C ARG A 20 -10.12 1.03 -5.23
N ALA A 21 -8.91 0.99 -4.67
CA ALA A 21 -8.69 0.88 -3.24
C ALA A 21 -9.28 2.09 -2.48
N GLU A 22 -8.97 3.30 -2.94
CA GLU A 22 -9.48 4.56 -2.37
C GLU A 22 -11.01 4.62 -2.45
N HIS A 23 -11.59 4.25 -3.59
CA HIS A 23 -13.04 4.23 -3.73
C HIS A 23 -13.71 3.24 -2.76
N ALA A 24 -13.16 2.04 -2.64
CA ALA A 24 -13.66 1.04 -1.69
C ALA A 24 -13.51 1.50 -0.23
N ALA A 25 -12.41 2.17 0.12
CA ALA A 25 -12.19 2.72 1.45
C ALA A 25 -13.20 3.82 1.78
N GLN A 26 -13.45 4.73 0.83
CA GLN A 26 -14.47 5.79 0.95
C GLN A 26 -15.89 5.23 1.06
N ALA A 27 -16.18 4.12 0.39
CA ALA A 27 -17.45 3.41 0.47
C ALA A 27 -17.56 2.49 1.72
N ALA A 28 -16.60 2.54 2.66
CA ALA A 28 -16.50 1.67 3.83
C ALA A 28 -16.45 0.15 3.51
N GLN A 29 -16.10 -0.21 2.27
CA GLN A 29 -15.88 -1.58 1.82
C GLN A 29 -14.44 -2.02 2.12
N TYR A 30 -14.06 -1.98 3.41
CA TYR A 30 -12.66 -2.14 3.84
C TYR A 30 -11.99 -3.45 3.43
N HIS A 31 -12.76 -4.52 3.25
CA HIS A 31 -12.21 -5.81 2.79
C HIS A 31 -11.73 -5.73 1.34
N LEU A 32 -12.49 -5.02 0.50
CA LEU A 32 -12.14 -4.78 -0.89
C LEU A 32 -11.01 -3.74 -0.99
N ALA A 33 -11.03 -2.72 -0.14
CA ALA A 33 -9.95 -1.74 -0.03
C ALA A 33 -8.61 -2.42 0.31
N VAL A 34 -8.60 -3.30 1.32
CA VAL A 34 -7.41 -4.08 1.70
C VAL A 34 -6.90 -4.95 0.55
N LEU A 35 -7.80 -5.61 -0.19
CA LEU A 35 -7.40 -6.43 -1.33
C LEU A 35 -6.63 -5.59 -2.35
N HIS A 36 -7.17 -4.44 -2.75
CA HIS A 36 -6.53 -3.57 -3.73
C HIS A 36 -5.27 -2.87 -3.20
N TYR A 37 -5.23 -2.42 -1.95
CA TYR A 37 -4.02 -1.85 -1.37
C TYR A 37 -2.89 -2.88 -1.23
N ARG A 38 -3.19 -4.17 -1.01
CA ARG A 38 -2.17 -5.23 -1.01
C ARG A 38 -1.57 -5.44 -2.40
N GLU A 39 -2.38 -5.41 -3.45
CA GLU A 39 -1.87 -5.45 -4.84
C GLU A 39 -0.95 -4.26 -5.13
N CYS A 40 -1.33 -3.06 -4.66
CA CYS A 40 -0.50 -1.87 -4.78
C CYS A 40 0.81 -1.96 -3.98
N LEU A 41 0.76 -2.52 -2.76
CA LEU A 41 1.94 -2.71 -1.91
C LEU A 41 2.93 -3.67 -2.58
N GLU A 42 2.47 -4.85 -3.03
CA GLU A 42 3.32 -5.83 -3.71
C GLU A 42 3.97 -5.23 -4.96
N SER A 43 3.19 -4.45 -5.74
CA SER A 43 3.70 -3.76 -6.91
C SER A 43 4.73 -2.68 -6.58
N ALA A 44 4.57 -1.98 -5.44
CA ALA A 44 5.55 -1.00 -4.96
C ALA A 44 6.84 -1.68 -4.47
N GLU A 45 6.73 -2.81 -3.77
CA GLU A 45 7.87 -3.62 -3.33
C GLU A 45 8.67 -4.17 -4.52
N GLN A 46 7.99 -4.71 -5.55
CA GLN A 46 8.64 -5.19 -6.78
C GLN A 46 9.38 -4.09 -7.54
N ARG A 47 8.97 -2.83 -7.37
CA ARG A 47 9.59 -1.65 -7.98
C ARG A 47 10.63 -1.00 -7.09
N GLU A 48 10.86 -1.55 -5.90
CA GLU A 48 11.77 -1.01 -4.88
C GLU A 48 11.44 0.46 -4.52
N ASP A 49 10.16 0.86 -4.65
CA ASP A 49 9.69 2.21 -4.36
C ASP A 49 9.33 2.31 -2.87
N ILE A 50 10.30 2.72 -2.08
CA ILE A 50 10.19 2.81 -0.62
C ILE A 50 9.03 3.72 -0.20
N ARG A 51 8.88 4.87 -0.86
CA ARG A 51 7.82 5.85 -0.53
C ARG A 51 6.44 5.31 -0.85
N ALA A 52 6.28 4.66 -2.01
CA ALA A 52 5.02 4.01 -2.36
C ALA A 52 4.69 2.86 -1.40
N THR A 53 5.69 2.06 -1.03
CA THR A 53 5.56 0.96 -0.07
C THR A 53 5.05 1.47 1.28
N GLN A 54 5.67 2.52 1.81
CA GLN A 54 5.23 3.14 3.07
C GLN A 54 3.83 3.73 2.98
N PHE A 55 3.52 4.43 1.88
CA PHE A 55 2.21 5.00 1.66
C PHE A 55 1.12 3.92 1.65
N PHE A 56 1.31 2.83 0.90
CA PHE A 56 0.34 1.74 0.83
C PHE A 56 0.27 0.94 2.14
N ALA A 57 1.39 0.78 2.85
CA ALA A 57 1.40 0.19 4.19
C ALA A 57 0.60 1.04 5.18
N ALA A 58 0.75 2.37 5.17
CA ALA A 58 -0.04 3.26 6.01
C ALA A 58 -1.55 3.14 5.70
N LYS A 59 -1.92 3.12 4.42
CA LYS A 59 -3.33 2.93 3.99
C LYS A 59 -3.91 1.59 4.44
N LEU A 60 -3.11 0.52 4.39
CA LEU A 60 -3.52 -0.78 4.93
C LEU A 60 -3.72 -0.73 6.44
N ALA A 61 -2.83 -0.06 7.18
CA ALA A 61 -2.98 0.13 8.62
C ALA A 61 -4.28 0.85 8.97
N GLU A 62 -4.62 1.93 8.25
CA GLU A 62 -5.89 2.66 8.40
C GLU A 62 -7.10 1.73 8.17
N CYS A 63 -7.08 0.92 7.10
CA CYS A 63 -8.18 0.00 6.79
C CYS A 63 -8.35 -1.08 7.88
N TYR A 64 -7.24 -1.66 8.37
CA TYR A 64 -7.30 -2.66 9.45
C TYR A 64 -7.75 -2.04 10.78
N ALA A 65 -7.34 -0.82 11.07
CA ALA A 65 -7.80 -0.09 12.26
C ALA A 65 -9.31 0.16 12.20
N ALA A 66 -9.85 0.58 11.04
CA ALA A 66 -11.28 0.77 10.83
C ALA A 66 -12.10 -0.53 11.02
N MET A 67 -11.49 -1.68 10.74
CA MET A 67 -12.07 -3.01 11.00
C MET A 67 -11.83 -3.54 12.43
N ASN A 68 -11.26 -2.73 13.33
CA ASN A 68 -10.89 -3.10 14.69
C ASN A 68 -9.82 -4.20 14.79
N LEU A 69 -9.05 -4.43 13.72
CA LEU A 69 -7.96 -5.40 13.64
C LEU A 69 -6.62 -4.74 14.03
N ARG A 70 -6.53 -4.31 15.29
CA ARG A 70 -5.46 -3.42 15.78
C ARG A 70 -4.05 -4.02 15.68
N GLU A 71 -3.89 -5.31 15.94
CA GLU A 71 -2.58 -5.97 15.81
C GLU A 71 -2.07 -5.96 14.37
N LYS A 72 -2.95 -6.22 13.40
CA LYS A 72 -2.62 -6.12 11.98
C LYS A 72 -2.33 -4.67 11.59
N ALA A 73 -3.12 -3.72 12.07
CA ALA A 73 -2.88 -2.31 11.83
C ALA A 73 -1.49 -1.88 12.32
N ALA A 74 -1.08 -2.29 13.53
CA ALA A 74 0.22 -1.99 14.10
C ALA A 74 1.39 -2.54 13.25
N HIS A 75 1.24 -3.77 12.73
CA HIS A 75 2.25 -4.37 11.84
C HIS A 75 2.47 -3.51 10.58
N PHE A 76 1.39 -3.09 9.91
CA PHE A 76 1.49 -2.25 8.72
C PHE A 76 1.94 -0.82 9.04
N HIS A 77 1.61 -0.30 10.23
CA HIS A 77 2.12 0.98 10.71
C HIS A 77 3.63 0.96 10.93
N ALA A 78 4.16 -0.14 11.48
CA ALA A 78 5.61 -0.33 11.63
C ALA A 78 6.29 -0.39 10.26
N LEU A 79 5.70 -1.12 9.30
CA LEU A 79 6.19 -1.17 7.92
C LEU A 79 6.20 0.22 7.25
N ALA A 80 5.16 1.02 7.48
CA ALA A 80 5.06 2.38 6.96
C ALA A 80 6.06 3.35 7.62
N GLY A 81 6.41 3.13 8.89
CA GLY A 81 7.30 3.98 9.69
C GLY A 81 8.77 3.55 9.71
N SER A 82 9.16 2.49 8.99
CA SER A 82 10.51 1.89 9.07
C SER A 82 11.65 2.73 8.45
N GLU A 83 11.48 4.04 8.25
CA GLU A 83 12.59 4.95 7.89
C GLU A 83 13.11 5.82 9.05
N ASP A 84 12.57 5.72 10.27
CA ASP A 84 13.14 6.45 11.42
C ASP A 84 12.95 5.71 12.77
N ALA A 85 13.43 4.47 12.86
CA ALA A 85 13.89 3.99 14.15
C ALA A 85 15.37 4.38 14.24
N PRO A 86 15.74 5.45 14.99
CA PRO A 86 17.15 5.74 15.16
C PRO A 86 17.76 4.53 15.89
N LEU A 87 18.72 3.89 15.23
CA LEU A 87 19.63 2.93 15.86
C LEU A 87 20.43 3.68 16.93
N ILE A 88 19.83 3.92 18.10
CA ILE A 88 20.55 4.42 19.27
C ILE A 88 20.83 3.23 20.19
N GLY A 89 22.09 2.80 20.10
CA GLY A 89 22.99 2.42 21.21
C GLY A 89 22.43 1.58 22.34
#